data_AF-A0A1C0UTY9-F1
#
_entry.id   AF-A0A1C0UTY9-F1
#
_cell.length_a   1.000
_cell.length_b   1.000
_cell.length_c   1.000
_cell.angle_alpha   90.00
_cell.angle_beta   90.00
_cell.angle_gamma   90.00
#
_symmetry.space_group_name_H-M   'P 1'
#
loop_
_entity.id
_entity.type
_entity.pdbx_description
1 polymer ?
#
loop_
_entity_poly.entity_id
_entity_poly.type
_entity_poly.pdbx_seq_one_letter_code
_entity_poly.pdbx_strand_id
1 'polypeptide(L)'
;MKIGSVDHRELFCRSFMESYREYEPEHLPWPDLDNAALALLRGIPFWGQALNKERQAGVIVSEYAKTLDRGILQDAIALQGEEESRHARLLKVFIERYDIPMPACPPIEIPANLEQTFIEFGFEECLDSFFAFGLFEIAREARVFPEQIFTIFDSIIDEEARHIVFFVNWFTDLQIQRGDGFLPLRSAKTLWYYGRALSSVIKAIGESDPNGAGFTASGASVFSQDLTLEKFLKVCIQENQRRMSKFDSRILQPQLLPRLATTALNTLQLLPKRKAFGEGVRV
;
A
#
# COMPACT_ATOMS: atom_id res chain seq x y z
N MET A 1 -15.54 15.92 18.33
CA MET A 1 -15.88 16.22 16.92
C MET A 1 -16.78 15.11 16.38
N LYS A 2 -17.77 15.43 15.55
CA LYS A 2 -18.71 14.44 14.99
C LYS A 2 -18.20 13.92 13.64
N ILE A 3 -18.09 12.61 13.46
CA ILE A 3 -17.70 11.99 12.19
C ILE A 3 -18.72 12.36 11.09
N GLY A 4 -18.25 12.75 9.91
CA GLY A 4 -19.08 13.18 8.78
C GLY A 4 -19.68 14.59 8.92
N SER A 5 -19.27 15.36 9.94
CA SER A 5 -19.56 16.79 10.00
C SER A 5 -18.62 17.59 9.09
N VAL A 6 -18.97 18.85 8.82
CA VAL A 6 -18.11 19.78 8.07
C VAL A 6 -16.74 19.91 8.73
N ASP A 7 -16.70 20.09 10.06
CA ASP A 7 -15.44 20.16 10.83
C ASP A 7 -14.58 18.89 10.68
N HIS A 8 -15.21 17.72 10.62
CA HIS A 8 -14.50 16.46 10.39
C HIS A 8 -13.92 16.39 8.98
N ARG A 9 -14.70 16.78 7.97
CA ARG A 9 -14.24 16.87 6.58
C ARG A 9 -13.06 17.82 6.43
N GLU A 10 -13.19 19.00 7.01
CA GLU A 10 -12.14 20.00 6.99
C GLU A 10 -10.87 19.50 7.71
N LEU A 11 -11.01 18.83 8.86
CA LEU A 11 -9.86 18.29 9.59
C LEU A 11 -9.06 17.28 8.76
N PHE A 12 -9.71 16.27 8.17
CA PHE A 12 -8.94 15.25 7.44
C PHE A 12 -8.38 15.78 6.12
N CYS A 13 -9.08 16.69 5.43
CA CYS A 13 -8.54 17.32 4.22
C CYS A 13 -7.34 18.23 4.54
N ARG A 14 -7.44 19.08 5.58
CA ARG A 14 -6.32 19.93 6.00
C ARG A 14 -5.14 19.09 6.46
N SER A 15 -5.37 18.10 7.31
CA SER A 15 -4.30 17.20 7.78
C SER A 15 -3.58 16.50 6.63
N PHE A 16 -4.31 16.11 5.57
CA PHE A 16 -3.71 15.52 4.38
C PHE A 16 -2.82 16.52 3.63
N MET A 17 -3.35 17.71 3.31
CA MET A 17 -2.61 18.72 2.55
C MET A 17 -1.44 19.36 3.31
N GLU A 18 -1.58 19.58 4.62
CA GLU A 18 -0.54 20.19 5.47
C GLU A 18 0.67 19.26 5.69
N SER A 19 0.50 17.96 5.48
CA SER A 19 1.58 16.97 5.58
C SER A 19 2.27 16.68 4.24
N TYR A 20 1.89 17.40 3.18
CA TYR A 20 2.52 17.35 1.87
C TYR A 20 4.02 17.65 1.95
N ARG A 21 4.80 16.92 1.13
CA ARG A 21 6.23 17.17 0.94
C ARG A 21 6.57 17.13 -0.54
N GLU A 22 7.03 18.26 -1.04
CA GLU A 22 7.55 18.36 -2.40
C GLU A 22 8.92 17.68 -2.51
N TYR A 23 9.11 16.89 -3.56
CA TYR A 23 10.41 16.36 -3.96
C TYR A 23 10.40 16.06 -5.46
N GLU A 24 11.58 16.16 -6.08
CA GLU A 24 11.78 15.84 -7.49
C GLU A 24 12.51 14.50 -7.63
N PRO A 25 11.84 13.42 -8.08
CA PRO A 25 12.44 12.09 -8.16
C PRO A 25 13.77 12.02 -8.91
N GLU A 26 13.91 12.83 -9.96
CA GLU A 26 15.09 12.93 -10.81
C GLU A 26 16.33 13.47 -10.06
N HIS A 27 16.11 14.25 -9.00
CA HIS A 27 17.16 14.91 -8.21
C HIS A 27 17.43 14.24 -6.86
N LEU A 28 16.75 13.14 -6.55
CA LEU A 28 16.99 12.39 -5.32
C LEU A 28 18.41 11.80 -5.31
N PRO A 29 19.03 11.61 -4.13
CA PRO A 29 20.40 11.14 -4.00
C PRO A 29 20.49 9.62 -4.21
N TRP A 30 20.21 9.18 -5.43
CA TRP A 30 20.23 7.77 -5.80
C TRP A 30 21.63 7.17 -5.65
N PRO A 31 21.81 6.08 -4.88
CA PRO A 31 23.11 5.45 -4.73
C PRO A 31 23.54 4.71 -5.99
N ASP A 32 24.83 4.41 -6.08
CA ASP A 32 25.31 3.36 -6.98
C ASP A 32 25.17 2.01 -6.28
N LEU A 33 24.85 0.98 -7.06
CA LEU A 33 24.67 -0.39 -6.58
C LEU A 33 25.81 -1.28 -7.08
N ASP A 34 26.28 -2.18 -6.23
CA ASP A 34 27.21 -3.22 -6.66
C ASP A 34 26.50 -4.25 -7.56
N ASN A 35 27.29 -5.11 -8.22
CA ASN A 35 26.77 -6.10 -9.15
C ASN A 35 25.79 -7.09 -8.51
N ALA A 36 25.96 -7.41 -7.22
CA ALA A 36 25.10 -8.36 -6.52
C ALA A 36 23.73 -7.72 -6.21
N ALA A 37 23.74 -6.49 -5.71
CA ALA A 37 22.55 -5.69 -5.48
C ALA A 37 21.80 -5.42 -6.80
N LEU A 38 22.48 -5.05 -7.88
CA LEU A 38 21.86 -4.88 -9.20
C LEU A 38 21.21 -6.16 -9.71
N ALA A 39 21.91 -7.29 -9.62
CA ALA A 39 21.36 -8.57 -10.07
C ALA A 39 20.11 -8.97 -9.28
N LEU A 40 20.12 -8.76 -7.96
CA LEU A 40 18.95 -9.01 -7.13
C LEU A 40 17.80 -8.06 -7.50
N LEU A 41 18.08 -6.77 -7.61
CA LEU A 41 17.09 -5.75 -7.90
C LEU A 41 16.37 -6.01 -9.22
N ARG A 42 17.12 -6.34 -10.28
CA ARG A 42 16.60 -6.67 -11.61
C ARG A 42 15.84 -8.00 -11.65
N GLY A 43 16.13 -8.91 -10.72
CA GLY A 43 15.44 -10.18 -10.59
C GLY A 43 14.08 -10.10 -9.88
N ILE A 44 13.74 -8.96 -9.28
CA ILE A 44 12.45 -8.76 -8.61
C ILE A 44 11.34 -8.62 -9.67
N PRO A 45 10.34 -9.51 -9.69
CA PRO A 45 9.41 -9.65 -10.83
C PRO A 45 8.18 -8.72 -10.77
N PHE A 46 8.11 -7.78 -9.83
CA PHE A 46 6.92 -6.93 -9.65
C PHE A 46 7.05 -5.49 -10.17
N TRP A 47 8.24 -5.03 -10.61
CA TRP A 47 8.45 -3.62 -11.01
C TRP A 47 7.50 -3.15 -12.12
N GLY A 48 7.22 -4.01 -13.10
CA GLY A 48 6.24 -3.76 -14.14
C GLY A 48 4.83 -3.52 -13.60
N GLN A 49 4.41 -4.35 -12.65
CA GLN A 49 3.11 -4.22 -12.02
C GLN A 49 3.03 -2.95 -11.16
N ALA A 50 4.06 -2.67 -10.36
CA ALA A 50 4.13 -1.47 -9.53
C ALA A 50 4.02 -0.20 -10.38
N LEU A 51 4.86 -0.05 -11.43
CA LEU A 51 4.79 1.13 -12.29
C LEU A 51 3.42 1.30 -12.96
N ASN A 52 2.82 0.20 -13.45
CA ASN A 52 1.51 0.29 -14.09
C ASN A 52 0.41 0.68 -13.11
N LYS A 53 0.48 0.19 -11.87
CA LYS A 53 -0.46 0.52 -10.81
C LYS A 53 -0.38 2.01 -10.46
N GLU A 54 0.82 2.55 -10.21
CA GLU A 54 1.01 3.98 -9.93
C GLU A 54 0.55 4.87 -11.08
N ARG A 55 0.87 4.48 -12.32
CA ARG A 55 0.41 5.20 -13.52
C ARG A 55 -1.12 5.27 -13.59
N GLN A 56 -1.78 4.15 -13.29
CA GLN A 56 -3.24 4.06 -13.31
C GLN A 56 -3.85 4.86 -12.14
N ALA A 57 -3.26 4.78 -10.96
CA ALA A 57 -3.67 5.52 -9.76
C ALA A 57 -3.67 7.02 -10.01
N GLY A 58 -2.56 7.58 -10.51
CA GLY A 58 -2.43 9.00 -10.82
C GLY A 58 -3.54 9.50 -11.76
N VAL A 59 -3.91 8.71 -12.77
CA VAL A 59 -5.01 9.05 -13.70
C VAL A 59 -6.38 8.94 -13.01
N ILE A 60 -6.68 7.83 -12.33
CA ILE A 60 -7.98 7.62 -11.67
C ILE A 60 -8.27 8.74 -10.68
N VAL A 61 -7.30 9.03 -9.80
CA VAL A 61 -7.47 10.03 -8.74
C VAL A 61 -7.60 11.43 -9.33
N SER A 62 -6.75 11.77 -10.31
CA SER A 62 -6.81 13.08 -10.97
C SER A 62 -8.11 13.30 -11.75
N GLU A 63 -8.59 12.28 -12.47
CA GLU A 63 -9.86 12.37 -13.19
C GLU A 63 -11.05 12.41 -12.23
N TYR A 64 -11.01 11.65 -11.13
CA TYR A 64 -12.06 11.71 -10.11
C TYR A 64 -12.12 13.10 -9.47
N ALA A 65 -10.99 13.72 -9.14
CA ALA A 65 -10.94 15.07 -8.58
C ALA A 65 -11.68 16.10 -9.45
N LYS A 66 -11.56 15.99 -10.77
CA LYS A 66 -12.21 16.90 -11.73
C LYS A 66 -13.73 16.79 -11.74
N THR A 67 -14.30 15.70 -11.24
CA THR A 67 -15.76 15.50 -11.15
C THR A 67 -16.39 16.19 -9.95
N LEU A 68 -15.58 16.67 -8.99
CA LEU A 68 -16.05 17.25 -7.74
C LEU A 68 -16.24 18.75 -7.83
N ASP A 69 -17.16 19.27 -7.03
CA ASP A 69 -17.31 20.71 -6.83
C ASP A 69 -16.05 21.30 -6.19
N ARG A 70 -15.72 22.54 -6.58
CA ARG A 70 -14.56 23.26 -6.05
C ARG A 70 -14.66 23.40 -4.53
N GLY A 71 -13.58 23.05 -3.84
CA GLY A 71 -13.45 23.20 -2.40
C GLY A 71 -12.43 22.22 -1.83
N ILE A 72 -12.32 22.21 -0.49
CA ILE A 72 -11.23 21.54 0.22
C ILE A 72 -11.12 20.03 -0.06
N LEU A 73 -12.24 19.38 -0.39
CA LEU A 73 -12.23 17.95 -0.72
C LEU A 73 -11.66 17.72 -2.12
N GLN A 74 -12.02 18.56 -3.09
CA GLN A 74 -11.49 18.49 -4.44
C GLN A 74 -9.99 18.84 -4.44
N ASP A 75 -9.56 19.84 -3.66
CA ASP A 75 -8.14 20.19 -3.50
C ASP A 75 -7.34 19.02 -2.94
N ALA A 76 -7.83 18.34 -1.90
CA ALA A 76 -7.15 17.20 -1.30
C ALA A 76 -7.04 16.00 -2.25
N ILE A 77 -8.09 15.68 -3.01
CA ILE A 77 -8.06 14.57 -3.99
C ILE A 77 -7.17 14.94 -5.18
N ALA A 78 -7.19 16.20 -5.65
CA ALA A 78 -6.28 16.65 -6.70
C ALA A 78 -4.83 16.50 -6.28
N LEU A 79 -4.50 16.90 -5.04
CA LEU A 79 -3.16 16.70 -4.48
C LEU A 79 -2.77 15.22 -4.41
N GLN A 80 -3.68 14.34 -3.97
CA GLN A 80 -3.41 12.90 -4.01
C GLN A 80 -3.07 12.45 -5.44
N GLY A 81 -3.82 12.89 -6.46
CA GLY A 81 -3.52 12.55 -7.85
C GLY A 81 -2.13 13.01 -8.33
N GLU A 82 -1.65 14.15 -7.83
CA GLU A 82 -0.27 14.62 -8.08
C GLU A 82 0.78 13.74 -7.41
N GLU A 83 0.53 13.30 -6.18
CA GLU A 83 1.41 12.40 -5.43
C GLU A 83 1.56 11.04 -6.12
N GLU A 84 0.44 10.41 -6.48
CA GLU A 84 0.37 9.13 -7.20
C GLU A 84 1.09 9.22 -8.57
N SER A 85 0.87 10.31 -9.30
CA SER A 85 1.57 10.57 -10.57
C SER A 85 3.08 10.71 -10.38
N ARG A 86 3.51 11.24 -9.23
CA ARG A 86 4.92 11.36 -8.88
C ARG A 86 5.52 10.05 -8.38
N HIS A 87 4.74 9.15 -7.77
CA HIS A 87 5.19 7.78 -7.48
C HIS A 87 5.52 7.04 -8.76
N ALA A 88 4.66 7.13 -9.77
CA ALA A 88 4.94 6.60 -11.10
C ALA A 88 6.23 7.19 -11.71
N ARG A 89 6.45 8.50 -11.54
CA ARG A 89 7.68 9.18 -11.99
C ARG A 89 8.92 8.68 -11.24
N LEU A 90 8.83 8.50 -9.92
CA LEU A 90 9.91 7.95 -9.11
C LEU A 90 10.26 6.52 -9.50
N LEU A 91 9.27 5.65 -9.68
CA LEU A 91 9.49 4.29 -10.16
C LEU A 91 10.13 4.28 -11.55
N LYS A 92 9.70 5.18 -12.44
CA LYS A 92 10.32 5.31 -13.77
C LYS A 92 11.81 5.68 -13.67
N VAL A 93 12.16 6.69 -12.87
CA VAL A 93 13.57 7.07 -12.64
C VAL A 93 14.35 5.90 -12.04
N PHE A 94 13.79 5.20 -11.07
CA PHE A 94 14.40 4.03 -10.44
C PHE A 94 14.71 2.92 -11.45
N ILE A 95 13.71 2.57 -12.27
CA ILE A 95 13.81 1.56 -13.31
C ILE A 95 14.87 1.92 -14.35
N GLU A 96 14.84 3.15 -14.86
CA GLU A 96 15.79 3.63 -15.88
C GLU A 96 17.21 3.69 -15.32
N ARG A 97 17.38 4.17 -14.08
CA ARG A 97 18.69 4.30 -13.45
C ARG A 97 19.38 2.95 -13.25
N TYR A 98 18.63 1.94 -12.80
CA TYR A 98 19.20 0.64 -12.49
C TYR A 98 19.07 -0.38 -13.63
N ASP A 99 18.59 0.06 -14.80
CA ASP A 99 18.40 -0.78 -16.00
C ASP A 99 17.59 -2.04 -15.67
N ILE A 100 16.43 -1.81 -15.03
CA ILE A 100 15.49 -2.87 -14.69
C ILE A 100 14.74 -3.28 -15.96
N PRO A 101 14.73 -4.57 -16.34
CA PRO A 101 13.98 -5.02 -17.52
C PRO A 101 12.48 -4.76 -17.34
N MET A 102 11.88 -4.07 -18.30
CA MET A 102 10.46 -3.71 -18.23
C MET A 102 9.66 -4.24 -19.42
N PRO A 103 8.46 -4.80 -19.18
CA PRO A 103 7.51 -5.04 -20.24
C PRO A 103 6.98 -3.70 -20.79
N ALA A 104 6.40 -3.75 -21.99
CA ALA A 104 5.70 -2.60 -22.53
C ALA A 104 4.55 -2.19 -21.59
N CYS A 105 4.54 -0.90 -21.26
CA CYS A 105 3.51 -0.30 -20.42
C CYS A 105 2.19 -0.22 -21.23
N PRO A 106 1.10 -0.85 -20.78
CA PRO A 106 -0.20 -0.70 -21.43
C PRO A 106 -0.67 0.76 -21.42
N PRO A 107 -1.51 1.15 -22.39
CA PRO A 107 -2.21 2.42 -22.33
C PRO A 107 -3.15 2.44 -21.12
N ILE A 108 -3.34 3.62 -20.55
CA ILE A 108 -4.25 3.81 -19.42
C ILE A 108 -5.63 4.09 -19.98
N GLU A 109 -6.60 3.27 -19.61
CA GLU A 109 -8.01 3.48 -19.95
C GLU A 109 -8.69 4.26 -18.80
N ILE A 110 -9.40 5.33 -19.15
CA ILE A 110 -10.17 6.08 -18.16
C ILE A 110 -11.45 5.29 -17.85
N PRO A 111 -11.68 4.88 -16.59
CA PRO A 111 -12.87 4.14 -16.22
C PRO A 111 -14.15 4.95 -16.44
N ALA A 112 -15.23 4.27 -16.83
CA ALA A 112 -16.53 4.91 -17.00
C ALA A 112 -17.13 5.41 -15.67
N ASN A 113 -16.85 4.73 -14.56
CA ASN A 113 -17.34 5.09 -13.22
C ASN A 113 -16.16 5.40 -12.29
N LEU A 114 -15.67 6.64 -12.37
CA LEU A 114 -14.51 7.12 -11.62
C LEU A 114 -14.67 7.01 -10.11
N GLU A 115 -15.86 7.30 -9.57
CA GLU A 115 -16.08 7.19 -8.12
C GLU A 115 -15.99 5.75 -7.64
N GLN A 116 -16.66 4.82 -8.33
CA GLN A 116 -16.59 3.41 -7.96
C GLN A 116 -15.17 2.89 -8.07
N THR A 117 -14.43 3.27 -9.13
CA THR A 117 -13.04 2.87 -9.29
C THR A 117 -12.15 3.47 -8.19
N PHE A 118 -12.36 4.73 -7.80
CA PHE A 118 -11.62 5.34 -6.69
C PHE A 118 -11.92 4.66 -5.34
N ILE A 119 -13.16 4.21 -5.12
CA ILE A 119 -13.50 3.39 -3.95
C ILE A 119 -12.73 2.07 -3.97
N GLU A 120 -12.78 1.34 -5.09
CA GLU A 120 -12.09 0.05 -5.22
C GLU A 120 -10.58 0.21 -5.03
N PHE A 121 -9.98 1.20 -5.69
CA PHE A 121 -8.59 1.58 -5.56
C PHE A 121 -8.19 1.83 -4.11
N GLY A 122 -8.89 2.70 -3.36
CA GLY A 122 -8.49 3.01 -1.99
C GLY A 122 -8.60 1.82 -1.02
N PHE A 123 -9.48 0.85 -1.28
CA PHE A 123 -9.51 -0.40 -0.51
C PHE A 123 -8.36 -1.34 -0.87
N GLU A 124 -7.95 -1.37 -2.15
CA GLU A 124 -6.73 -2.06 -2.59
C GLU A 124 -5.48 -1.40 -1.97
N GLU A 125 -5.38 -0.07 -1.94
CA GLU A 125 -4.27 0.64 -1.29
C GLU A 125 -4.19 0.35 0.20
N CYS A 126 -5.32 0.23 0.90
CA CYS A 126 -5.30 -0.20 2.30
C CYS A 126 -4.63 -1.57 2.48
N LEU A 127 -4.85 -2.50 1.54
CA LEU A 127 -4.27 -3.84 1.55
C LEU A 127 -2.78 -3.79 1.20
N ASP A 128 -2.45 -3.10 0.12
CA ASP A 128 -1.10 -3.07 -0.42
C ASP A 128 -0.17 -2.28 0.49
N SER A 129 -0.60 -1.12 1.01
CA SER A 129 0.13 -0.36 2.03
C SER A 129 0.47 -1.22 3.26
N PHE A 130 -0.50 -1.95 3.81
CA PHE A 130 -0.29 -2.76 5.01
C PHE A 130 0.81 -3.81 4.83
N PHE A 131 0.84 -4.49 3.68
CA PHE A 131 1.88 -5.48 3.37
C PHE A 131 3.19 -4.84 2.93
N ALA A 132 3.14 -3.76 2.15
CA ALA A 132 4.31 -3.02 1.69
C ALA A 132 5.11 -2.47 2.87
N PHE A 133 4.44 -1.94 3.90
CA PHE A 133 5.10 -1.45 5.11
C PHE A 133 5.98 -2.53 5.76
N GLY A 134 5.48 -3.76 5.86
CA GLY A 134 6.24 -4.87 6.44
C GLY A 134 7.32 -5.40 5.51
N LEU A 135 7.01 -5.58 4.22
CA LEU A 135 7.96 -6.05 3.22
C LEU A 135 9.16 -5.12 3.11
N PHE A 136 8.93 -3.82 3.11
CA PHE A 136 9.95 -2.80 2.98
C PHE A 136 10.90 -2.79 4.18
N GLU A 137 10.36 -2.93 5.40
CA GLU A 137 11.19 -3.03 6.61
C GLU A 137 12.00 -4.32 6.64
N ILE A 138 11.42 -5.46 6.22
CA ILE A 138 12.17 -6.72 6.10
C ILE A 138 13.31 -6.60 5.09
N ALA A 139 13.06 -5.97 3.93
CA ALA A 139 14.08 -5.74 2.92
C ALA A 139 15.19 -4.81 3.44
N ARG A 140 14.83 -3.77 4.21
CA ARG A 140 15.77 -2.86 4.88
C ARG A 140 16.62 -3.58 5.91
N GLU A 141 16.00 -4.40 6.77
CA GLU A 141 16.70 -5.22 7.78
C GLU A 141 17.69 -6.21 7.15
N ALA A 142 17.37 -6.74 5.96
CA ALA A 142 18.23 -7.68 5.25
C ALA A 142 19.54 -7.02 4.75
N ARG A 143 19.61 -5.67 4.71
CA ARG A 143 20.80 -4.89 4.30
C ARG A 143 21.37 -5.29 2.94
N VAL A 144 20.50 -5.73 2.03
CA VAL A 144 20.90 -6.13 0.68
C VAL A 144 21.04 -4.93 -0.26
N PHE A 145 20.35 -3.84 0.04
CA PHE A 145 20.49 -2.56 -0.65
C PHE A 145 21.03 -1.48 0.30
N PRO A 146 21.70 -0.43 -0.22
CA PRO A 146 22.09 0.72 0.58
C PRO A 146 20.88 1.40 1.23
N GLU A 147 21.03 1.90 2.46
CA GLU A 147 19.98 2.61 3.21
C GLU A 147 19.39 3.79 2.43
N GLN A 148 20.18 4.40 1.54
CA GLN A 148 19.75 5.51 0.70
C GLN A 148 18.57 5.15 -0.21
N ILE A 149 18.48 3.91 -0.72
CA ILE A 149 17.29 3.46 -1.48
C ILE A 149 16.07 3.50 -0.57
N PHE A 150 16.20 2.95 0.64
CA PHE A 150 15.06 2.88 1.55
C PHE A 150 14.63 4.28 2.03
N THR A 151 15.58 5.18 2.25
CA THR A 151 15.31 6.60 2.59
C THR A 151 14.57 7.32 1.45
N ILE A 152 14.88 7.02 0.19
CA ILE A 152 14.15 7.58 -0.96
C ILE A 152 12.70 7.07 -0.97
N PHE A 153 12.50 5.76 -0.85
CA PHE A 153 11.16 5.18 -0.87
C PHE A 153 10.35 5.44 0.40
N ASP A 154 10.98 5.82 1.52
CA ASP A 154 10.25 6.31 2.70
C ASP A 154 9.35 7.50 2.35
N SER A 155 9.68 8.29 1.31
CA SER A 155 8.80 9.35 0.84
C SER A 155 7.47 8.76 0.37
N ILE A 156 7.48 7.83 -0.58
CA ILE A 156 6.31 7.09 -1.09
C ILE A 156 5.54 6.46 0.07
N ILE A 157 6.25 5.73 0.93
CA ILE A 157 5.64 4.97 2.03
C ILE A 157 4.94 5.89 3.06
N ASP A 158 5.47 7.09 3.29
CA ASP A 158 4.79 8.11 4.11
C ASP A 158 3.60 8.74 3.37
N GLU A 159 3.62 8.87 2.04
CA GLU A 159 2.46 9.35 1.24
C GLU A 159 1.33 8.34 1.23
N GLU A 160 1.65 7.07 0.99
CA GLU A 160 0.70 5.96 1.02
C GLU A 160 -0.04 5.86 2.36
N ALA A 161 0.69 6.05 3.46
CA ALA A 161 0.09 6.11 4.80
C ALA A 161 -0.92 7.27 4.92
N ARG A 162 -0.66 8.41 4.28
CA ARG A 162 -1.59 9.55 4.23
C ARG A 162 -2.78 9.26 3.33
N HIS A 163 -2.57 8.63 2.17
CA HIS A 163 -3.63 8.26 1.22
C HIS A 163 -4.64 7.33 1.86
N ILE A 164 -4.20 6.25 2.51
CA ILE A 164 -5.13 5.29 3.15
C ILE A 164 -5.88 5.92 4.32
N VAL A 165 -5.26 6.84 5.07
CA VAL A 165 -5.92 7.59 6.16
C VAL A 165 -6.94 8.57 5.58
N PHE A 166 -6.56 9.33 4.56
CA PHE A 166 -7.48 10.22 3.86
C PHE A 166 -8.69 9.44 3.30
N PHE A 167 -8.43 8.33 2.61
CA PHE A 167 -9.43 7.48 1.99
C PHE A 167 -10.47 6.97 3.00
N VAL A 168 -10.07 6.39 4.14
CA VAL A 168 -11.05 5.85 5.10
C VAL A 168 -11.95 6.92 5.71
N ASN A 169 -11.45 8.15 5.82
CA ASN A 169 -12.24 9.30 6.28
C ASN A 169 -13.17 9.82 5.19
N TRP A 170 -12.66 9.98 3.97
CA TRP A 170 -13.44 10.36 2.80
C TRP A 170 -14.57 9.36 2.53
N PHE A 171 -14.28 8.06 2.49
CA PHE A 171 -15.28 7.03 2.23
C PHE A 171 -16.32 6.95 3.35
N THR A 172 -15.92 7.22 4.61
CA THR A 172 -16.87 7.32 5.72
C THR A 172 -17.77 8.55 5.58
N ASP A 173 -17.20 9.69 5.23
CA ASP A 173 -17.95 10.92 4.99
C ASP A 173 -18.94 10.75 3.81
N LEU A 174 -18.49 10.20 2.68
CA LEU A 174 -19.33 9.88 1.52
C LEU A 174 -20.55 9.03 1.91
N GLN A 175 -20.34 7.95 2.68
CA GLN A 175 -21.43 7.10 3.16
C GLN A 175 -22.41 7.85 4.07
N ILE A 176 -21.90 8.70 4.97
CA ILE A 176 -22.76 9.50 5.87
C ILE A 176 -23.60 10.50 5.07
N GLN A 177 -23.01 11.20 4.10
CA GLN A 177 -23.75 12.16 3.26
C GLN A 177 -24.83 11.49 2.41
N ARG A 178 -24.65 10.22 2.04
CA ARG A 178 -25.62 9.44 1.25
C ARG A 178 -26.72 8.77 2.10
N GLY A 179 -26.74 9.00 3.41
CA GLY A 179 -27.70 8.37 4.32
C GLY A 179 -27.34 6.94 4.71
N ASP A 180 -26.19 6.42 4.27
CA ASP A 180 -25.64 5.12 4.66
C ASP A 180 -24.82 5.20 5.97
N GLY A 181 -24.98 6.27 6.75
CA GLY A 181 -24.26 6.50 8.00
C GLY A 181 -24.61 5.55 9.16
N PHE A 182 -25.63 4.70 8.99
CA PHE A 182 -26.00 3.68 9.98
C PHE A 182 -24.90 2.63 10.11
N LEU A 183 -24.34 2.49 11.32
CA LEU A 183 -23.11 1.73 11.59
C LEU A 183 -23.09 0.31 10.99
N PRO A 184 -24.15 -0.50 11.09
CA PRO A 184 -24.19 -1.83 10.48
C PRO A 184 -24.06 -1.82 8.94
N LEU A 185 -24.78 -0.92 8.25
CA LEU A 185 -24.74 -0.83 6.79
C LEU A 185 -23.35 -0.39 6.31
N ARG A 186 -22.78 0.63 6.97
CA ARG A 186 -21.42 1.12 6.72
C ARG A 186 -20.37 0.02 6.90
N SER A 187 -20.50 -0.77 7.96
CA SER A 187 -19.58 -1.87 8.26
C SER A 187 -19.69 -2.99 7.23
N ALA A 188 -20.91 -3.34 6.81
CA ALA A 188 -21.14 -4.36 5.78
C ALA A 188 -20.57 -3.94 4.42
N LYS A 189 -20.78 -2.69 3.99
CA LYS A 189 -20.18 -2.15 2.75
C LYS A 189 -18.65 -2.17 2.81
N THR A 190 -18.07 -1.69 3.91
CA THR A 190 -16.62 -1.71 4.14
C THR A 190 -16.07 -3.14 4.00
N LEU A 191 -16.72 -4.12 4.65
CA LEU A 191 -16.29 -5.53 4.56
C LEU A 191 -16.44 -6.11 3.15
N TRP A 192 -17.51 -5.73 2.44
CA TRP A 192 -17.73 -6.15 1.05
C TRP A 192 -16.62 -5.66 0.11
N TYR A 193 -16.24 -4.39 0.21
CA TYR A 193 -15.16 -3.84 -0.60
C TYR A 193 -13.79 -4.44 -0.26
N TYR A 194 -13.47 -4.64 1.03
CA TYR A 194 -12.25 -5.38 1.41
C TYR A 194 -12.27 -6.83 0.89
N GLY A 195 -13.44 -7.48 0.87
CA GLY A 195 -13.60 -8.80 0.28
C GLY A 195 -13.31 -8.82 -1.22
N ARG A 196 -13.74 -7.78 -1.95
CA ARG A 196 -13.41 -7.59 -3.38
C ARG A 196 -11.92 -7.34 -3.60
N ALA A 197 -11.31 -6.43 -2.84
CA ALA A 197 -9.88 -6.15 -2.92
C ALA A 197 -9.05 -7.41 -2.66
N LEU A 198 -9.40 -8.19 -1.63
CA LEU A 198 -8.73 -9.46 -1.35
C LEU A 198 -8.91 -10.47 -2.50
N SER A 199 -10.11 -10.55 -3.08
CA SER A 199 -10.36 -11.41 -4.24
C SER A 199 -9.56 -10.97 -5.48
N SER A 200 -9.39 -9.66 -5.69
CA SER A 200 -8.59 -9.06 -6.76
C SER A 200 -7.13 -9.49 -6.62
N VAL A 201 -6.57 -9.36 -5.41
CA VAL A 201 -5.20 -9.83 -5.10
C VAL A 201 -5.05 -11.34 -5.30
N ILE A 202 -5.99 -12.16 -4.80
CA ILE A 202 -5.94 -13.62 -4.99
C ILE A 202 -5.98 -13.99 -6.47
N LYS A 203 -6.83 -13.31 -7.26
CA LYS A 203 -6.94 -13.54 -8.70
C LYS A 203 -5.67 -13.12 -9.43
N ALA A 204 -5.10 -11.97 -9.10
CA ALA A 204 -3.82 -11.51 -9.66
C ALA A 204 -2.70 -12.51 -9.37
N ILE A 205 -2.67 -13.11 -8.18
CA ILE A 205 -1.72 -14.18 -7.82
C ILE A 205 -1.99 -15.46 -8.63
N GLY A 206 -3.26 -15.84 -8.82
CA GLY A 206 -3.65 -17.07 -9.52
C GLY A 206 -3.58 -17.01 -11.05
N GLU A 207 -3.65 -15.83 -11.66
CA GLU A 207 -3.53 -15.60 -13.11
C GLU A 207 -2.08 -15.35 -13.56
N SER A 208 -1.15 -15.14 -12.62
CA SER A 208 0.28 -15.23 -12.90
C SER A 208 0.62 -16.63 -13.45
N ASP A 209 1.37 -16.69 -14.55
CA ASP A 209 2.01 -17.89 -15.16
C ASP A 209 2.58 -18.85 -14.09
N PRO A 210 2.85 -20.16 -14.33
CA PRO A 210 3.47 -21.04 -13.33
C PRO A 210 4.87 -20.58 -12.85
N ASN A 211 5.43 -19.55 -13.49
CA ASN A 211 6.65 -18.82 -13.09
C ASN A 211 6.37 -17.43 -12.47
N GLY A 212 5.10 -17.11 -12.19
CA GLY A 212 4.57 -15.79 -11.85
C GLY A 212 4.44 -15.56 -10.35
N ALA A 213 5.23 -14.61 -9.89
CA ALA A 213 5.46 -14.23 -8.51
C ALA A 213 4.36 -13.29 -8.00
N GLY A 214 3.46 -13.81 -7.16
CA GLY A 214 2.48 -12.99 -6.45
C GLY A 214 3.14 -11.97 -5.50
N PHE A 215 2.63 -10.74 -5.50
CA PHE A 215 3.13 -9.53 -4.83
C PHE A 215 3.64 -9.70 -3.38
N THR A 216 3.06 -10.60 -2.59
CA THR A 216 3.31 -10.67 -1.14
C THR A 216 4.20 -11.83 -0.66
N ALA A 217 4.10 -13.02 -1.26
CA ALA A 217 4.87 -14.20 -0.81
C ALA A 217 6.20 -14.38 -1.56
N SER A 218 6.26 -13.99 -2.82
CA SER A 218 7.46 -14.13 -3.66
C SER A 218 8.48 -13.01 -3.41
N GLY A 219 8.02 -11.75 -3.23
CA GLY A 219 8.90 -10.62 -2.95
C GLY A 219 9.60 -10.73 -1.59
N ALA A 220 8.90 -11.24 -0.57
CA ALA A 220 9.43 -11.30 0.79
C ALA A 220 10.46 -12.42 0.99
N SER A 221 10.32 -13.54 0.28
CA SER A 221 11.27 -14.67 0.34
C SER A 221 12.61 -14.37 -0.35
N VAL A 222 12.63 -13.40 -1.28
CA VAL A 222 13.87 -12.89 -1.90
C VAL A 222 14.80 -12.22 -0.88
N PHE A 223 14.25 -11.58 0.16
CA PHE A 223 15.02 -10.80 1.13
C PHE A 223 15.39 -11.56 2.41
N SER A 224 14.71 -12.65 2.74
CA SER A 224 15.00 -13.42 3.95
C SER A 224 14.65 -14.89 3.78
N GLN A 225 15.67 -15.74 3.73
CA GLN A 225 15.52 -17.21 3.62
C GLN A 225 14.77 -17.83 4.82
N ASP A 226 14.81 -17.17 5.99
CA ASP A 226 14.11 -17.58 7.21
C ASP A 226 12.79 -16.82 7.45
N LEU A 227 12.23 -16.19 6.41
CA LEU A 227 11.00 -15.42 6.60
C LEU A 227 9.79 -16.34 6.85
N THR A 228 9.34 -16.37 8.11
CA THR A 228 8.10 -17.03 8.49
C THR A 228 6.91 -16.08 8.32
N LEU A 229 5.72 -16.63 8.08
CA LEU A 229 4.46 -15.87 8.10
C LEU A 229 4.26 -15.13 9.43
N GLU A 230 4.69 -15.75 10.54
CA GLU A 230 4.64 -15.13 11.88
C GLU A 230 5.50 -13.85 11.93
N LYS A 231 6.77 -13.92 11.47
CA LYS A 231 7.67 -12.77 11.41
C LYS A 231 7.10 -11.69 10.48
N PHE A 232 6.63 -12.08 9.29
CA PHE A 232 6.06 -11.15 8.32
C PHE A 232 4.88 -10.36 8.90
N LEU A 233 3.86 -11.06 9.43
CA LEU A 233 2.69 -10.40 10.01
C LEU A 233 3.05 -9.51 11.19
N LYS A 234 4.01 -9.94 12.03
CA LYS A 234 4.49 -9.12 13.15
C LYS A 234 5.08 -7.81 12.67
N VAL A 235 5.95 -7.83 11.66
CA VAL A 235 6.55 -6.60 11.10
C VAL A 235 5.49 -5.71 10.46
N CYS A 236 4.56 -6.27 9.67
CA CYS A 236 3.44 -5.48 9.11
C CYS A 236 2.63 -4.76 10.19
N ILE A 237 2.29 -5.45 11.29
CA ILE A 237 1.55 -4.85 12.40
C ILE A 237 2.34 -3.72 13.06
N GLN A 238 3.63 -3.94 13.35
CA GLN A 238 4.51 -2.96 13.98
C GLN A 238 4.67 -1.72 13.11
N GLU A 239 4.95 -1.91 11.82
CA GLU A 239 5.18 -0.83 10.87
C GLU A 239 3.90 -0.05 10.55
N ASN A 240 2.74 -0.72 10.51
CA ASN A 240 1.44 -0.07 10.45
C ASN A 240 1.19 0.78 11.70
N GLN A 241 1.40 0.23 12.91
CA GLN A 241 1.22 0.98 14.17
C GLN A 241 2.13 2.21 14.24
N ARG A 242 3.41 2.07 13.87
CA ARG A 242 4.39 3.16 13.82
C ARG A 242 3.89 4.30 12.95
N ARG A 243 3.41 4.01 11.74
CA ARG A 243 2.88 5.02 10.80
C ARG A 243 1.58 5.64 11.30
N MET A 244 0.64 4.82 11.75
CA MET A 244 -0.65 5.29 12.25
C MET A 244 -0.51 6.16 13.51
N SER A 245 0.54 5.98 14.31
CA SER A 245 0.80 6.81 15.49
C SER A 245 1.10 8.29 15.19
N LYS A 246 1.43 8.62 13.93
CA LYS A 246 1.75 10.00 13.50
C LYS A 246 0.50 10.86 13.27
N PHE A 247 -0.69 10.26 13.15
CA PHE A 247 -1.92 10.96 12.78
C PHE A 247 -2.71 11.45 14.00
N ASP A 248 -3.46 12.53 13.82
CA ASP A 248 -4.37 13.05 14.85
C ASP A 248 -5.41 11.98 15.25
N SER A 249 -5.55 11.75 16.56
CA SER A 249 -6.47 10.75 17.12
C SER A 249 -7.95 10.94 16.76
N ARG A 250 -8.34 12.13 16.28
CA ARG A 250 -9.71 12.45 15.86
C ARG A 250 -10.01 12.00 14.43
N ILE A 251 -8.99 11.65 13.65
CA ILE A 251 -9.07 11.16 12.27
C ILE A 251 -9.15 9.63 12.29
N LEU A 252 -10.02 9.04 11.46
CA LEU A 252 -10.15 7.59 11.36
C LEU A 252 -8.89 6.97 10.76
N GLN A 253 -8.57 5.75 11.18
CA GLN A 253 -7.44 4.96 10.66
C GLN A 253 -7.93 3.63 10.09
N PRO A 254 -7.24 3.06 9.09
CA PRO A 254 -7.53 1.71 8.59
C PRO A 254 -7.20 0.66 9.66
N GLN A 255 -8.24 0.04 10.23
CA GLN A 255 -8.10 -0.88 11.36
C GLN A 255 -8.41 -2.35 11.02
N LEU A 256 -8.97 -2.65 9.84
CA LEU A 256 -9.38 -4.01 9.51
C LEU A 256 -8.18 -4.97 9.42
N LEU A 257 -7.22 -4.65 8.55
CA LEU A 257 -6.04 -5.49 8.32
C LEU A 257 -5.16 -5.68 9.54
N PRO A 258 -4.78 -4.64 10.32
CA PRO A 258 -4.00 -4.86 11.53
C PRO A 258 -4.73 -5.77 12.54
N ARG A 259 -6.08 -5.70 12.63
CA ARG A 259 -6.86 -6.59 13.50
C ARG A 259 -6.89 -8.03 12.98
N LEU A 260 -7.09 -8.22 11.68
CA LEU A 260 -7.06 -9.56 11.05
C LEU A 260 -5.67 -10.19 11.18
N ALA A 261 -4.62 -9.44 10.89
CA ALA A 261 -3.24 -9.88 11.04
C ALA A 261 -2.90 -10.22 12.49
N THR A 262 -3.34 -9.42 13.46
CA THR A 262 -3.16 -9.70 14.90
C THR A 262 -3.88 -11.00 15.30
N THR A 263 -5.10 -11.20 14.80
CA THR A 263 -5.88 -12.42 15.06
C THR A 263 -5.19 -13.65 14.45
N ALA A 264 -4.70 -13.54 13.22
CA ALA A 264 -3.94 -14.60 12.56
C ALA A 264 -2.64 -14.91 13.31
N LEU A 265 -1.90 -13.88 13.72
CA LEU A 265 -0.66 -14.00 14.49
C LEU A 265 -0.89 -14.72 15.81
N ASN A 266 -1.90 -14.30 16.58
CA ASN A 266 -2.28 -14.95 17.84
C ASN A 266 -2.67 -16.41 17.62
N THR A 267 -3.39 -16.72 16.53
CA THR A 267 -3.78 -18.10 16.20
C THR A 267 -2.55 -18.96 15.86
N LEU A 268 -1.62 -18.43 15.06
CA LEU A 268 -0.37 -19.11 14.71
C LEU A 268 0.49 -19.43 15.94
N GLN A 269 0.51 -18.53 16.93
CA GLN A 269 1.27 -18.71 18.17
C GLN A 269 0.64 -19.74 19.13
N LEU A 270 -0.67 -19.96 19.03
CA LEU A 270 -1.40 -20.97 19.81
C LEU A 270 -1.33 -22.37 19.20
N LEU A 271 -0.97 -22.50 17.91
CA LEU A 271 -0.76 -23.80 17.29
C LEU A 271 0.53 -24.44 17.82
N PRO A 272 0.51 -25.72 18.22
CA PRO A 272 1.72 -26.39 18.71
C PRO A 272 2.78 -26.40 17.60
N LYS A 273 3.96 -25.82 17.89
CA LYS A 273 5.12 -25.95 17.01
C LYS A 273 5.37 -27.43 16.79
N ARG A 274 5.19 -27.91 15.55
CA ARG A 274 5.50 -29.31 15.19
C ARG A 274 6.91 -29.60 15.69
N LYS A 275 7.06 -30.46 16.70
CA LYS A 275 8.37 -31.01 17.07
C LYS A 275 8.94 -31.62 15.79
N ALA A 276 10.09 -31.12 15.34
CA ALA A 276 10.88 -31.81 14.33
C ALA A 276 11.10 -33.24 14.84
N PHE A 277 10.51 -34.21 14.16
CA PHE A 277 10.71 -35.62 14.48
C PHE A 277 12.12 -35.97 14.04
N GLY A 278 13.03 -36.06 15.00
CA GLY A 278 14.44 -36.27 14.72
C GLY A 278 15.20 -36.67 15.98
N GLU A 279 14.79 -37.77 16.62
CA GLU A 279 15.68 -38.50 17.52
C GLU A 279 15.53 -40.01 17.30
N GLY A 280 16.56 -40.57 16.66
CA GLY A 280 17.24 -41.81 17.07
C GLY A 280 16.41 -43.07 17.29
N VAL A 281 16.56 -44.02 16.36
CA VAL A 281 16.70 -45.42 16.76
C VAL A 281 18.02 -45.93 16.19
N ARG A 282 19.02 -46.01 17.08
CA ARG A 282 20.10 -46.99 16.98
C ARG A 282 19.50 -48.35 17.32
N VAL A 283 19.62 -49.33 16.43
CA VAL A 283 20.15 -50.68 16.71
C VAL A 283 20.90 -51.13 15.47
#